data_AF-A0A1H7T9G1-F1
#
_entry.id   AF-A0A1H7T9G1-F1
#
_cell.length_a   1.000
_cell.length_b   1.000
_cell.length_c   1.000
_cell.angle_alpha   90.00
_cell.angle_beta   90.00
_cell.angle_gamma   90.00
#
_symmetry.space_group_name_H-M   'P 1'
#
loop_
_entity.id
_entity.type
_entity.pdbx_description
1 polymer ?
#
loop_
_entity_poly.entity_id
_entity_poly.type
_entity_poly.pdbx_seq_one_letter_code
_entity_poly.pdbx_strand_id
1 'polypeptide(L)'
;MTVWTPPVPLPSADPAVRRRAAVELGVLEGLYVLFLLPWFMVAIGGVMAAGSAGTALAALLIYAWFGYPFVAVGTTVTAWVLFGTRHEAAARWVNRVPLLWVVVGGAVLTWIFTAG
;
A
#
# COMPACT_ATOMS: atom_id res chain seq x y z
N MET A 1 -53.95 8.36 9.58
CA MET A 1 -53.00 7.91 10.62
C MET A 1 -51.78 7.34 9.92
N THR A 2 -50.65 8.04 9.93
CA THR A 2 -49.37 7.55 9.40
C THR A 2 -48.73 6.65 10.44
N VAL A 3 -48.65 5.34 10.15
CA VAL A 3 -47.95 4.38 11.00
C VAL A 3 -46.46 4.71 10.94
N TRP A 4 -45.90 5.17 12.06
CA TRP A 4 -44.46 5.28 12.22
C TRP A 4 -43.87 3.87 12.29
N THR A 5 -43.16 3.46 11.24
CA THR A 5 -42.30 2.28 11.29
C THR A 5 -40.91 2.72 11.73
N PRO A 6 -40.36 2.16 12.84
CA PRO A 6 -38.99 2.45 13.22
C PRO A 6 -38.03 2.09 12.08
N PRO A 7 -36.94 2.87 11.88
CA PRO A 7 -35.91 2.50 10.93
C PRO A 7 -35.38 1.11 11.30
N VAL A 8 -35.48 0.16 10.37
CA VAL A 8 -34.92 -1.19 10.54
C VAL A 8 -33.42 -1.00 10.83
N PRO A 9 -32.91 -1.50 11.98
CA PRO A 9 -31.48 -1.49 12.23
C PRO A 9 -30.81 -2.22 11.07
N LEU A 10 -29.95 -1.53 10.31
CA LEU A 10 -29.09 -2.19 9.34
C LEU A 10 -28.41 -3.35 10.08
N PRO A 11 -28.42 -4.58 9.53
CA PRO A 11 -27.76 -5.70 10.15
C PRO A 11 -26.36 -5.27 10.54
N SER A 12 -26.04 -5.33 11.84
CA SER A 12 -24.67 -5.10 12.30
C SER A 12 -23.79 -6.02 11.47
N ALA A 13 -22.89 -5.46 10.65
CA ALA A 13 -21.96 -6.24 9.86
C ALA A 13 -21.36 -7.34 10.75
N ASP A 14 -21.48 -8.60 10.34
CA ASP A 14 -21.08 -9.77 11.12
C ASP A 14 -19.69 -9.51 11.74
N PRO A 15 -19.56 -9.50 13.07
CA PRO A 15 -18.29 -9.21 13.74
C PRO A 15 -17.14 -10.10 13.24
N ALA A 16 -17.43 -11.34 12.84
CA ALA A 16 -16.45 -12.26 12.29
C ALA A 16 -15.95 -11.82 10.91
N VAL A 17 -16.85 -11.35 10.04
CA VAL A 17 -16.50 -10.83 8.70
C VAL A 17 -15.65 -9.57 8.83
N ARG A 18 -16.04 -8.65 9.71
CA ARG A 18 -15.29 -7.42 9.97
C ARG A 18 -13.90 -7.72 10.55
N ARG A 19 -13.78 -8.68 11.47
CA ARG A 19 -12.49 -9.13 11.99
C ARG A 19 -11.60 -9.71 10.90
N ARG A 20 -12.14 -10.53 9.99
CA ARG A 20 -11.39 -11.10 8.86
C ARG A 20 -10.87 -10.01 7.93
N ALA A 21 -11.70 -9.01 7.61
CA ALA A 21 -11.30 -7.88 6.79
C ALA A 21 -10.17 -7.05 7.44
N ALA A 22 -10.24 -6.81 8.76
CA ALA A 22 -9.17 -6.12 9.48
C ALA A 22 -7.84 -6.90 9.44
N VAL A 23 -7.89 -8.23 9.54
CA VAL A 23 -6.69 -9.08 9.42
C VAL A 23 -6.13 -9.03 7.99
N GLU A 24 -6.97 -9.08 6.96
CA GLU A 24 -6.53 -8.93 5.56
C GLU A 24 -5.79 -7.59 5.35
N LEU A 25 -6.33 -6.49 5.89
CA LEU A 25 -5.71 -5.18 5.81
C LEU A 25 -4.32 -5.17 6.49
N GLY A 26 -4.27 -5.58 7.76
CA GLY A 26 -3.04 -5.56 8.54
C GLY A 26 -1.95 -6.49 8.02
N VAL A 27 -2.31 -7.65 7.46
CA VAL A 27 -1.34 -8.57 6.85
C VAL A 27 -0.70 -7.93 5.62
N LEU A 28 -1.50 -7.32 4.74
CA LEU A 28 -0.97 -6.64 3.56
C LEU A 28 -0.07 -5.46 3.94
N GLU A 29 -0.46 -4.65 4.92
CA GLU A 29 0.36 -3.56 5.44
C GLU A 29 1.68 -4.06 6.02
N GLY A 30 1.65 -5.16 6.78
CA GLY A 30 2.85 -5.81 7.28
C GLY A 30 3.79 -6.23 6.14
N LEU A 31 3.25 -6.81 5.06
CA LEU A 31 4.04 -7.16 3.88
C LEU A 31 4.63 -5.93 3.19
N TYR A 32 3.90 -4.81 3.11
CA TYR A 32 4.42 -3.56 2.55
C TYR A 32 5.57 -3.00 3.37
N VAL A 33 5.49 -3.09 4.70
CA VAL A 33 6.58 -2.70 5.59
C VAL A 33 7.79 -3.61 5.39
N LEU A 34 7.60 -4.93 5.28
CA LEU A 34 8.70 -5.85 4.99
C LEU A 34 9.36 -5.55 3.65
N PHE A 35 8.58 -5.16 2.64
CA PHE A 35 9.07 -4.79 1.32
C PHE A 35 9.91 -3.48 1.33
N LEU A 36 9.79 -2.63 2.35
CA LEU A 36 10.67 -1.46 2.49
C LEU A 36 12.13 -1.86 2.58
N LEU A 37 12.45 -3.00 3.21
CA LEU A 37 13.83 -3.44 3.39
C LEU A 37 14.56 -3.66 2.05
N PRO A 38 14.11 -4.58 1.16
CA PRO A 38 14.74 -4.72 -0.15
C PRO A 38 14.60 -3.45 -1.01
N TRP A 39 13.52 -2.69 -0.86
CA TRP A 39 13.34 -1.42 -1.57
C TRP A 39 14.41 -0.38 -1.23
N PHE A 40 14.73 -0.20 0.04
CA PHE A 40 15.77 0.74 0.49
C PHE A 40 17.17 0.30 0.05
N MET A 41 17.45 -1.01 0.04
CA MET A 41 18.72 -1.53 -0.49
C MET A 41 18.91 -1.12 -1.96
N VAL A 42 17.86 -1.28 -2.78
CA VAL A 42 17.87 -0.83 -4.18
C VAL A 42 17.98 0.69 -4.29
N ALA A 43 17.25 1.43 -3.45
CA ALA A 43 17.29 2.89 -3.46
C ALA A 43 18.71 3.42 -3.17
N ILE A 44 19.37 2.91 -2.12
CA ILE A 44 20.73 3.31 -1.74
C ILE A 44 21.72 2.95 -2.86
N GLY A 45 21.66 1.71 -3.36
CA GLY A 45 22.52 1.28 -4.46
C GLY A 45 22.32 2.12 -5.72
N GLY A 46 21.06 2.43 -6.07
CA GLY A 46 20.69 3.28 -7.19
C GLY A 46 21.18 4.72 -7.05
N VAL A 47 21.09 5.31 -5.85
CA VAL A 47 21.63 6.64 -5.57
C VAL A 47 23.14 6.67 -5.75
N MET A 48 23.87 5.67 -5.23
CA MET A 48 25.31 5.58 -5.40
C MET A 48 25.72 5.44 -6.87
N ALA A 49 25.00 4.62 -7.64
CA ALA A 49 25.23 4.45 -9.08
C ALA A 49 24.85 5.69 -9.90
N ALA A 50 23.79 6.40 -9.52
CA ALA A 50 23.38 7.64 -10.18
C ALA A 50 24.38 8.77 -9.96
N GLY A 51 24.93 8.87 -8.74
CA GLY A 51 25.95 9.85 -8.39
C GLY A 51 27.22 9.71 -9.23
N SER A 52 27.58 8.50 -9.65
CA SER A 52 28.70 8.26 -10.56
C SER A 52 28.36 8.47 -12.04
N ALA A 53 27.09 8.29 -12.43
CA ALA A 53 26.64 8.45 -13.82
C ALA A 53 26.34 9.92 -14.21
N GLY A 54 26.07 10.81 -13.25
CA GLY A 54 25.95 12.26 -13.47
C GLY A 54 24.75 12.70 -14.33
N THR A 55 23.70 11.88 -14.46
CA THR A 55 22.55 12.18 -15.35
C THR A 55 21.32 12.70 -14.59
N ALA A 56 20.67 13.74 -15.14
CA ALA A 56 19.42 14.30 -14.59
C ALA A 56 18.27 13.28 -14.56
N LEU A 57 18.28 12.32 -15.50
CA LEU A 57 17.32 11.21 -15.54
C LEU A 57 17.46 10.30 -14.30
N ALA A 58 18.68 10.03 -13.85
CA ALA A 58 18.90 9.23 -12.66
C ALA A 58 18.39 9.92 -11.38
N ALA A 59 18.54 11.24 -11.29
CA ALA A 59 17.98 12.03 -10.19
C ALA A 59 16.43 11.99 -10.17
N LEU A 60 15.78 12.13 -11.32
CA LEU A 60 14.31 12.02 -11.44
C LEU A 60 13.79 10.62 -11.07
N LEU A 61 14.49 9.58 -11.51
CA LEU A 61 14.17 8.20 -11.15
C LEU A 61 14.30 7.96 -9.65
N ILE A 62 15.33 8.52 -9.00
CA ILE A 62 15.49 8.48 -7.54
C ILE A 62 14.33 9.15 -6.82
N TYR A 63 13.92 10.36 -7.24
CA TYR A 63 12.77 11.03 -6.61
C TYR A 63 11.47 10.25 -6.75
N ALA A 64 11.22 9.67 -7.93
CA ALA A 64 10.08 8.77 -8.12
C ALA A 64 10.20 7.51 -7.23
N TRP A 65 11.40 7.00 -7.02
CA TRP A 65 11.68 5.81 -6.20
C TRP A 65 11.45 6.03 -4.70
N PHE A 66 11.62 7.25 -4.20
CA PHE A 66 11.25 7.59 -2.81
C PHE A 66 9.74 7.71 -2.60
N GLY A 67 8.91 7.60 -3.64
CA GLY A 67 7.46 7.68 -3.54
C GLY A 67 6.82 6.54 -2.74
N TYR A 68 7.41 5.33 -2.77
CA TYR A 68 6.80 4.13 -2.18
C TYR A 68 6.47 4.27 -0.67
N PRO A 69 7.40 4.70 0.22
CA PRO A 69 7.08 4.92 1.64
C PRO A 69 5.89 5.85 1.86
N PHE A 70 5.80 6.95 1.11
CA PHE A 70 4.70 7.91 1.25
C PHE A 70 3.38 7.31 0.77
N VAL A 71 3.40 6.57 -0.34
CA VAL A 71 2.22 5.85 -0.84
C VAL A 71 1.75 4.83 0.18
N ALA A 72 2.66 3.98 0.69
CA ALA A 72 2.34 2.96 1.68
C ALA A 72 1.68 3.57 2.93
N VAL A 73 2.32 4.58 3.53
CA VAL A 73 1.79 5.27 4.72
C VAL A 73 0.44 5.94 4.44
N GLY A 74 0.33 6.68 3.34
CA GLY A 74 -0.91 7.37 2.96
C GLY A 74 -2.07 6.41 2.75
N THR A 75 -1.82 5.26 2.09
CA THR A 75 -2.84 4.24 1.84
C THR A 75 -3.23 3.50 3.12
N THR A 76 -2.30 3.23 4.03
CA THR A 76 -2.59 2.64 5.35
C THR A 76 -3.52 3.54 6.15
N VAL A 77 -3.17 4.82 6.32
CA VAL A 77 -4.00 5.78 7.05
C VAL A 77 -5.40 5.86 6.43
N THR A 78 -5.48 6.00 5.11
CA THR A 78 -6.75 6.11 4.39
C THR A 78 -7.59 4.83 4.51
N ALA A 79 -6.95 3.65 4.40
CA ALA A 79 -7.63 2.36 4.51
C ALA A 79 -8.25 2.17 5.90
N TRP A 80 -7.54 2.51 6.97
CA TRP A 80 -8.07 2.42 8.34
C TRP A 80 -9.18 3.44 8.61
N VAL A 81 -9.10 4.66 8.07
CA VAL A 81 -10.19 5.65 8.15
C VAL A 81 -11.44 5.15 7.42
N LEU A 82 -11.30 4.61 6.21
CA LEU A 82 -12.41 4.02 5.46
C LEU A 82 -13.01 2.81 6.18
N PHE A 83 -12.16 1.97 6.78
CA PHE A 83 -12.61 0.83 7.56
C PHE A 83 -13.36 1.25 8.83
N GLY A 84 -12.89 2.29 9.52
CA GLY A 84 -13.55 2.90 10.68
C GLY A 84 -14.92 3.51 10.36
N THR A 85 -15.06 4.07 9.15
CA THR A 85 -16.32 4.67 8.65
C THR A 85 -17.26 3.68 7.94
N ARG A 86 -17.02 2.36 8.07
CA ARG A 86 -17.82 1.27 7.46
C ARG A 86 -17.77 1.20 5.93
N HIS A 87 -16.78 1.79 5.28
CA HIS A 87 -16.53 1.68 3.84
C HIS A 87 -15.53 0.55 3.53
N GLU A 88 -15.86 -0.69 3.93
CA GLU A 88 -14.94 -1.84 3.87
C GLU A 88 -14.46 -2.18 2.45
N ALA A 89 -15.33 -2.02 1.44
CA ALA A 89 -14.95 -2.24 0.04
C ALA A 89 -13.90 -1.23 -0.43
N ALA A 90 -14.07 0.04 -0.09
CA ALA A 90 -13.12 1.09 -0.43
C ALA A 90 -11.81 0.93 0.35
N ALA A 91 -11.88 0.58 1.64
CA ALA A 91 -10.71 0.31 2.46
C ALA A 91 -9.81 -0.77 1.85
N ARG A 92 -10.40 -1.90 1.40
CA ARG A 92 -9.64 -2.98 0.74
C ARG A 92 -9.03 -2.54 -0.58
N TRP A 93 -9.72 -1.70 -1.36
CA TRP A 93 -9.21 -1.21 -2.64
C TRP A 93 -8.01 -0.28 -2.44
N VAL A 94 -8.13 0.68 -1.52
CA VAL A 94 -7.04 1.61 -1.18
C VAL A 94 -5.83 0.84 -0.65
N ASN A 95 -6.07 -0.18 0.20
CA ASN A 95 -4.99 -0.99 0.74
C ASN A 95 -4.25 -1.84 -0.31
N ARG A 96 -4.76 -1.96 -1.54
CA ARG A 96 -4.09 -2.69 -2.63
C ARG A 96 -3.22 -1.78 -3.51
N VAL A 97 -3.33 -0.46 -3.39
CA VAL A 97 -2.53 0.49 -4.18
C VAL A 97 -1.02 0.26 -4.03
N PRO A 98 -0.47 -0.02 -2.83
CA PRO A 98 0.95 -0.33 -2.68
C PRO A 98 1.41 -1.59 -3.41
N LEU A 99 0.51 -2.54 -3.74
CA LEU A 99 0.89 -3.74 -4.50
C LEU A 99 1.47 -3.40 -5.87
N LEU A 100 1.00 -2.32 -6.51
CA LEU A 100 1.55 -1.89 -7.80
C LEU A 100 3.05 -1.59 -7.68
N TRP A 101 3.45 -0.97 -6.57
CA TRP A 101 4.85 -0.68 -6.28
C TRP A 101 5.63 -1.93 -5.93
N VAL A 102 5.02 -2.87 -5.19
CA VAL A 102 5.64 -4.17 -4.90
C VAL A 102 5.91 -4.95 -6.19
N VAL A 103 4.98 -4.95 -7.13
CA VAL A 103 5.14 -5.62 -8.43
C VAL A 103 6.26 -4.96 -9.24
N VAL A 104 6.24 -3.63 -9.37
CA VAL A 104 7.27 -2.89 -10.12
C VAL A 104 8.65 -3.08 -9.47
N GLY A 105 8.76 -2.92 -8.16
CA GLY A 105 10.01 -3.11 -7.44
C GLY A 105 10.50 -4.55 -7.46
N GLY A 106 9.59 -5.53 -7.36
CA GLY A 106 9.90 -6.94 -7.51
C GLY A 106 10.44 -7.27 -8.90
N ALA A 107 9.86 -6.70 -9.96
CA ALA A 107 10.37 -6.85 -11.33
C ALA A 107 11.77 -6.25 -11.47
N VAL A 108 12.02 -5.06 -10.92
CA VAL A 108 13.34 -4.42 -10.92
C VAL A 108 14.36 -5.25 -10.16
N LEU A 109 14.02 -5.72 -8.96
CA LEU A 109 14.87 -6.62 -8.17
C LEU A 109 15.21 -7.88 -8.94
N THR A 110 14.21 -8.54 -9.52
CA THR A 110 14.40 -9.77 -10.32
C THR A 110 15.34 -9.51 -11.49
N TRP A 111 15.15 -8.40 -12.20
CA TRP A 111 16.02 -8.01 -13.30
C TRP A 111 17.46 -7.79 -12.83
N ILE A 112 17.68 -7.05 -11.73
CA ILE A 112 19.02 -6.83 -11.16
C ILE A 112 19.72 -8.16 -10.84
N PHE A 113 19.01 -9.12 -10.23
CA PHE A 113 19.58 -10.42 -9.87
C PHE A 113 19.77 -11.40 -11.03
N THR A 114 19.13 -11.18 -12.17
CA THR A 114 19.20 -12.08 -13.34
C THR A 114 20.01 -11.52 -14.51
N ALA A 115 20.21 -10.21 -14.55
CA ALA A 115 21.02 -9.53 -15.56
C ALA A 115 22.50 -9.37 -15.17
N GLY A 116 22.85 -9.65 -13.90
CA GLY A 116 24.23 -9.74 -13.41
C GLY A 116 24.81 -11.14 -13.60
#